data_AF-A0A354YX20-F1
#
_entry.id   AF-A0A354YX20-F1
#
_cell.length_a   1.000
_cell.length_b   1.000
_cell.length_c   1.000
_cell.angle_alpha   90.00
_cell.angle_beta   90.00
_cell.angle_gamma   90.00
#
_symmetry.space_group_name_H-M   'P 1'
#
loop_
_entity.id
_entity.type
_entity.pdbx_description
1 polymer ?
#
loop_
_entity_poly.entity_id
_entity_poly.type
_entity_poly.pdbx_seq_one_letter_code
_entity_poly.pdbx_strand_id
1 'polypeptide(L)'
;MTISEVAGRFNISNRQVHELMDYGYLTVAQVERKDNRGISFLFSEKEIETLDIPSLLADIKEKRERNEKPRYQGSSDLRKIIKAFNYYDRFLEEIEEYPEAELLKACFYLFHLNHYAKTYPEISKSLYQLKARVLEKVYRENQAKFKVIYLLGADKKKVWLCEDCKEAAHSRGLSYNRFIREEAYCSKCYIQSVEKEYYSLM
;
A
#
# COMPACT_ATOMS: atom_id res chain seq x y z
N MET A 1 -8.58 2.28 27.95
CA MET A 1 -7.58 1.70 28.85
C MET A 1 -6.34 1.27 28.08
N THR A 2 -5.13 1.45 28.62
CA THR A 2 -3.87 0.95 28.06
C THR A 2 -3.62 -0.52 28.41
N ILE A 3 -2.65 -1.17 27.76
CA ILE A 3 -2.23 -2.55 28.11
C ILE A 3 -1.93 -2.69 29.60
N SER A 4 -1.13 -1.77 30.16
CA SER A 4 -0.74 -1.81 31.58
C SER A 4 -1.94 -1.61 32.51
N GLU A 5 -2.91 -0.78 32.13
CA GLU A 5 -4.14 -0.57 32.90
C GLU A 5 -5.03 -1.82 32.89
N VAL A 6 -5.15 -2.50 31.74
CA VAL A 6 -5.88 -3.78 31.65
C VAL A 6 -5.18 -4.85 32.50
N ALA A 7 -3.86 -4.96 32.38
CA ALA A 7 -3.05 -5.89 33.17
C ALA A 7 -3.26 -5.67 34.68
N GLY A 8 -3.18 -4.41 35.13
CA GLY A 8 -3.41 -4.05 36.53
C GLY A 8 -4.84 -4.35 36.99
N ARG A 9 -5.86 -4.02 36.18
CA ARG A 9 -7.28 -4.21 36.54
C ARG A 9 -7.65 -5.68 36.73
N PHE A 10 -7.13 -6.57 35.89
CA PHE A 10 -7.45 -8.00 35.94
C PHE A 10 -6.39 -8.84 36.65
N ASN A 11 -5.36 -8.20 37.23
CA ASN A 11 -4.22 -8.86 37.86
C ASN A 11 -3.55 -9.92 36.95
N ILE A 12 -3.37 -9.56 35.68
CA ILE A 12 -2.70 -10.39 34.67
C ILE A 12 -1.44 -9.69 34.16
N SER A 13 -0.55 -10.42 33.49
CA SER A 13 0.65 -9.83 32.89
C SER A 13 0.33 -9.12 31.56
N ASN A 14 1.15 -8.12 31.20
CA ASN A 14 1.10 -7.49 29.87
C ASN A 14 1.22 -8.53 28.74
N ARG A 15 1.95 -9.62 28.96
CA ARG A 15 2.05 -10.74 28.02
C ARG A 15 0.69 -11.40 27.80
N GLN A 16 -0.07 -11.65 28.85
CA GLN A 16 -1.41 -12.25 28.74
C GLN A 16 -2.39 -11.30 28.04
N VAL A 17 -2.28 -9.99 28.25
CA VAL A 17 -3.04 -9.00 27.47
C VAL A 17 -2.70 -9.09 25.98
N HIS A 18 -1.41 -9.19 25.63
CA HIS A 18 -1.00 -9.43 24.24
C HIS A 18 -1.52 -10.75 23.68
N GLU A 19 -1.55 -11.81 24.48
CA GLU A 19 -2.11 -13.11 24.06
C GLU A 19 -3.62 -12.98 23.79
N LEU A 20 -4.39 -12.26 24.60
CA LEU A 20 -5.80 -11.97 24.33
C LEU A 20 -5.99 -11.21 23.01
N MET A 21 -5.11 -10.25 22.71
CA MET A 21 -5.11 -9.54 21.43
C MET A 21 -4.77 -10.47 20.25
N ASP A 22 -3.74 -11.31 20.39
CA ASP A 22 -3.29 -12.22 19.34
C ASP A 22 -4.33 -13.29 19.03
N TYR A 23 -5.07 -13.79 20.03
CA TYR A 23 -6.14 -14.75 19.77
C TYR A 23 -7.46 -14.08 19.36
N GLY A 24 -7.49 -12.74 19.23
CA GLY A 24 -8.64 -11.97 18.75
C GLY A 24 -9.75 -11.78 19.80
N TYR A 25 -9.46 -12.02 21.07
CA TYR A 25 -10.41 -11.84 22.18
C TYR A 25 -10.47 -10.41 22.69
N LEU A 26 -9.43 -9.62 22.44
CA LEU A 26 -9.36 -8.21 22.82
C LEU A 26 -9.14 -7.34 21.59
N THR A 27 -10.09 -6.46 21.29
CA THR A 27 -10.05 -5.55 20.14
C THR A 27 -9.39 -4.23 20.50
N VAL A 28 -8.47 -3.76 19.67
CA VAL A 28 -7.90 -2.41 19.83
C VAL A 28 -8.93 -1.39 19.37
N ALA A 29 -9.40 -0.55 20.30
CA ALA A 29 -10.36 0.51 20.00
C ALA A 29 -9.69 1.72 19.35
N GLN A 30 -8.49 2.06 19.82
CA GLN A 30 -7.72 3.18 19.28
C GLN A 30 -6.22 2.94 19.43
N VAL A 31 -5.46 3.51 18.51
CA VAL A 31 -4.00 3.51 18.51
C VAL A 31 -3.53 4.96 18.72
N GLU A 32 -2.82 5.22 19.80
CA GLU A 32 -2.25 6.54 20.10
C GLU A 32 -0.74 6.54 19.91
N ARG A 33 -0.21 7.66 19.39
CA ARG A 33 1.22 7.90 19.35
C ARG A 33 1.68 8.54 20.65
N LYS A 34 2.80 8.07 21.20
CA LYS A 34 3.52 8.69 22.31
C LYS A 34 4.67 9.53 21.76
N ASP A 35 5.03 10.58 22.50
CA ASP A 35 6.08 11.55 22.12
C ASP A 35 7.44 10.89 21.81
N ASN A 36 7.74 9.74 22.42
CA ASN A 36 8.98 8.98 22.19
C ASN A 36 8.89 7.96 21.02
N ARG A 37 8.07 8.22 19.99
CA ARG A 37 7.83 7.31 18.85
C ARG A 37 7.26 5.94 19.25
N GLY A 38 6.76 5.85 20.48
CA GLY A 38 6.07 4.67 20.99
C GLY A 38 4.62 4.70 20.54
N ILE A 39 4.00 3.52 20.42
CA ILE A 39 2.57 3.41 20.20
C ILE A 39 1.92 2.87 21.46
N SER A 40 0.83 3.52 21.90
CA SER A 40 -0.05 3.06 22.96
C SER A 40 -1.30 2.45 22.35
N PHE A 41 -1.69 1.26 22.80
CA PHE A 41 -2.96 0.66 22.43
C PHE A 41 -3.99 1.02 23.47
N LEU A 42 -5.13 1.54 23.02
CA LEU A 42 -6.28 1.83 23.84
C LEU A 42 -7.39 0.84 23.54
N PHE A 43 -7.95 0.31 24.62
CA PHE A 43 -9.06 -0.61 24.63
C PHE A 43 -10.29 0.08 25.20
N SER A 44 -11.47 -0.28 24.68
CA SER A 44 -12.74 0.18 25.20
C SER A 44 -12.98 -0.43 26.58
N GLU A 45 -13.17 0.42 27.59
CA GLU A 45 -13.46 -0.04 28.95
C GLU A 45 -14.76 -0.84 29.01
N LYS A 46 -15.79 -0.38 28.30
CA LYS A 46 -17.09 -1.07 28.21
C LYS A 46 -16.98 -2.45 27.56
N GLU A 47 -16.09 -2.60 26.58
CA GLU A 47 -15.86 -3.90 25.92
C GLU A 47 -15.10 -4.84 26.85
N ILE A 48 -14.11 -4.32 27.58
CA ILE A 48 -13.32 -5.12 28.52
C ILE A 48 -14.16 -5.64 29.68
N GLU A 49 -15.11 -4.84 30.17
CA GLU A 49 -15.98 -5.21 31.29
C GLU A 49 -16.89 -6.41 31.00
N THR A 50 -17.18 -6.68 29.74
CA THR A 50 -18.02 -7.82 29.34
C THR A 50 -17.23 -9.10 29.08
N LEU A 51 -15.89 -9.04 29.14
CA LEU A 51 -15.02 -10.18 28.87
C LEU A 51 -14.77 -11.02 30.13
N ASP A 52 -14.95 -12.33 30.01
CA ASP A 52 -14.51 -13.30 31.01
C ASP A 52 -13.02 -13.64 30.82
N ILE A 53 -12.16 -12.73 31.28
CA ILE A 53 -10.71 -12.81 31.13
C ILE A 53 -10.11 -14.15 31.61
N PRO A 54 -10.47 -14.70 32.79
CA PRO A 54 -9.98 -16.01 33.23
C PRO A 54 -10.30 -17.16 32.25
N SER A 55 -11.55 -17.25 31.79
CA SER A 55 -11.95 -18.31 30.85
C SER A 55 -11.25 -18.17 29.50
N LEU A 56 -11.10 -16.95 29.01
CA LEU A 56 -10.39 -16.67 27.76
C LEU A 56 -8.90 -17.07 27.84
N LEU A 57 -8.25 -16.85 28.98
CA LEU A 57 -6.86 -17.29 29.18
C LEU A 57 -6.74 -18.81 29.30
N ALA A 58 -7.72 -19.49 29.89
CA ALA A 58 -7.78 -20.94 29.91
C ALA A 58 -7.94 -21.51 28.50
N ASP A 59 -8.83 -20.94 27.68
CA ASP A 59 -9.00 -21.29 26.27
C ASP A 59 -7.70 -21.12 25.47
N ILE A 60 -6.98 -20.01 25.68
CA ILE A 60 -5.67 -19.77 25.04
C ILE A 60 -4.67 -20.85 25.44
N LYS A 61 -4.62 -21.22 26.72
CA LYS A 61 -3.70 -22.26 27.21
C LYS A 61 -4.00 -23.60 26.53
N GLU A 62 -5.27 -24.00 26.46
CA GLU A 62 -5.70 -25.24 25.82
C GLU A 62 -5.37 -25.24 24.31
N LYS A 63 -5.63 -24.14 23.61
CA LYS A 63 -5.26 -23.97 22.19
C LYS A 63 -3.75 -24.12 21.96
N ARG A 64 -2.92 -23.58 22.85
CA ARG A 64 -1.46 -23.73 22.76
C ARG A 64 -1.00 -25.16 22.99
N GLU A 65 -1.61 -25.87 23.94
CA GLU A 65 -1.36 -27.30 24.17
C GLU A 65 -1.72 -28.13 22.94
N ARG A 66 -2.76 -27.73 22.19
CA ARG A 66 -3.14 -28.30 20.90
C ARG A 66 -2.28 -27.83 19.70
N ASN A 67 -1.25 -27.02 19.92
CA ASN A 67 -0.45 -26.38 18.86
C ASN A 67 -1.26 -25.54 17.85
N GLU A 68 -2.44 -25.07 18.26
CA GLU A 68 -3.23 -24.15 17.43
C GLU A 68 -2.58 -22.78 17.44
N LYS A 69 -2.25 -22.29 16.24
CA LYS A 69 -1.72 -20.94 16.08
C LYS A 69 -2.84 -19.90 16.19
N PRO A 70 -2.55 -18.69 16.70
CA PRO A 70 -3.51 -17.60 16.66
C PRO A 70 -3.94 -17.35 15.21
N ARG A 71 -5.26 -17.39 14.96
CA ARG A 71 -5.83 -17.09 13.63
C ARG A 71 -5.75 -15.60 13.32
N TYR A 72 -5.79 -14.78 14.36
CA TYR A 72 -5.65 -13.34 14.27
C TYR A 72 -4.18 -12.98 14.48
N GLN A 73 -3.55 -12.31 13.52
CA GLN A 73 -2.18 -11.82 13.69
C GLN A 73 -2.19 -10.34 14.09
N GLY A 74 -3.12 -9.94 14.95
CA GLY A 74 -3.29 -8.56 15.41
C GLY A 74 -1.95 -7.92 15.76
N SER A 75 -1.13 -8.53 16.62
CA SER A 75 0.19 -7.96 16.96
C SER A 75 1.21 -7.94 15.82
N SER A 76 1.08 -8.81 14.81
CA SER A 76 1.97 -8.85 13.63
C SER A 76 1.64 -7.72 12.67
N ASP A 77 0.36 -7.55 12.36
CA ASP A 77 -0.11 -6.50 11.46
C ASP A 77 0.05 -5.12 12.14
N LEU A 78 -0.16 -5.05 13.45
CA LEU A 78 0.14 -3.85 14.24
C LEU A 78 1.65 -3.56 14.28
N ARG A 79 2.52 -4.58 14.39
CA ARG A 79 3.98 -4.40 14.26
C ARG A 79 4.38 -3.86 12.89
N LYS A 80 3.72 -4.31 11.81
CA LYS A 80 3.96 -3.75 10.47
C LYS A 80 3.55 -2.28 10.41
N ILE A 81 2.41 -1.93 11.00
CA ILE A 81 1.93 -0.53 11.09
C ILE A 81 2.93 0.33 11.88
N ILE A 82 3.39 -0.13 13.06
CA ILE A 82 4.40 0.56 13.87
C ILE A 82 5.69 0.78 13.07
N LYS A 83 6.18 -0.27 12.39
CA LYS A 83 7.39 -0.19 11.58
C LYS A 83 7.24 0.84 10.45
N ALA A 84 6.09 0.86 9.77
CA ALA A 84 5.80 1.82 8.73
C ALA A 84 5.79 3.25 9.27
N PHE A 85 5.14 3.49 10.42
CA PHE A 85 5.14 4.81 11.04
C PHE A 85 6.52 5.26 11.49
N ASN A 86 7.30 4.39 12.13
CA ASN A 86 8.68 4.71 12.52
C ASN A 86 9.57 5.00 11.31
N TYR A 87 9.32 4.33 10.17
CA TYR A 87 10.01 4.62 8.92
C TYR A 87 9.62 5.99 8.38
N TYR A 88 8.33 6.34 8.38
CA TYR A 88 7.86 7.65 7.94
C TYR A 88 8.39 8.78 8.83
N ASP A 89 8.33 8.62 10.15
CA ASP A 89 8.81 9.63 11.09
C ASP A 89 10.32 9.86 10.91
N ARG A 90 11.09 8.77 10.79
CA ARG A 90 12.53 8.87 10.53
C ARG A 90 12.83 9.55 9.19
N PHE A 91 12.12 9.18 8.13
CA PHE A 91 12.29 9.83 6.83
C PHE A 91 12.00 11.33 6.94
N LEU A 92 10.92 11.72 7.61
CA LEU A 92 10.56 13.13 7.78
C LEU A 92 11.58 13.91 8.61
N GLU A 93 12.19 13.29 9.62
CA GLU A 93 13.30 13.88 10.38
C GLU A 93 14.58 14.00 9.54
N GLU A 94 14.95 12.94 8.81
CA GLU A 94 16.15 12.92 7.96
C GLU A 94 16.09 14.02 6.88
N ILE A 95 14.91 14.30 6.31
CA ILE A 95 14.79 15.33 5.28
C ILE A 95 14.85 16.77 5.82
N GLU A 96 14.64 17.00 7.13
CA GLU A 96 14.65 18.36 7.71
C GLU A 96 16.02 19.04 7.57
N GLU A 97 17.10 18.27 7.49
CA GLU A 97 18.46 18.79 7.33
C GLU A 97 18.75 19.28 5.89
N TYR A 98 17.89 18.96 4.92
CA TYR A 98 18.11 19.30 3.52
C TYR A 98 17.45 20.63 3.13
N PRO A 99 18.07 21.45 2.26
CA PRO A 99 17.44 22.65 1.70
C PRO A 99 16.12 22.35 0.96
N GLU A 100 15.97 21.14 0.45
CA GLU A 100 14.77 20.63 -0.23
C GLU A 100 13.72 20.02 0.72
N ALA A 101 13.85 20.12 2.04
CA ALA A 101 12.98 19.46 3.02
C ALA A 101 11.48 19.53 2.67
N GLU A 102 10.95 20.73 2.42
CA GLU A 102 9.54 20.95 2.07
C GLU A 102 9.14 20.29 0.74
N LEU A 103 10.04 20.27 -0.24
CA LEU A 103 9.82 19.60 -1.52
C LEU A 103 9.78 18.07 -1.33
N LEU A 104 10.74 17.51 -0.61
CA LEU A 104 10.80 16.07 -0.32
C LEU A 104 9.58 15.60 0.48
N LYS A 105 9.16 16.41 1.46
CA LYS A 105 7.94 16.20 2.24
C LYS A 105 6.69 16.23 1.37
N ALA A 106 6.57 17.18 0.44
CA ALA A 106 5.47 17.23 -0.50
C ALA A 106 5.45 16.00 -1.43
N CYS A 107 6.61 15.56 -1.94
CA CYS A 107 6.74 14.34 -2.73
C CYS A 107 6.32 13.08 -1.96
N PHE A 108 6.71 12.98 -0.69
CA PHE A 108 6.32 11.90 0.21
C PHE A 108 4.79 11.82 0.37
N TYR A 109 4.13 12.93 0.67
CA TYR A 109 2.67 12.93 0.80
C TYR A 109 1.95 12.71 -0.55
N LEU A 110 2.51 13.20 -1.67
CA LEU A 110 1.98 12.93 -3.01
C LEU A 110 1.98 11.44 -3.36
N PHE A 111 3.02 10.71 -2.96
CA PHE A 111 3.08 9.25 -3.12
C PHE A 111 1.90 8.56 -2.43
N HIS A 112 1.65 8.91 -1.17
CA HIS A 112 0.53 8.36 -0.41
C HIS A 112 -0.83 8.79 -0.94
N LEU A 113 -0.99 10.05 -1.34
CA LEU A 113 -2.23 10.57 -1.92
C LEU A 113 -2.64 9.79 -3.17
N ASN A 114 -1.68 9.43 -4.02
CA ASN A 114 -1.92 8.64 -5.22
C ASN A 114 -2.33 7.19 -4.89
N HIS A 115 -1.79 6.61 -3.82
CA HIS A 115 -2.22 5.32 -3.33
C HIS A 115 -3.66 5.39 -2.79
N TYR A 116 -3.96 6.37 -1.94
CA TYR A 116 -5.28 6.55 -1.34
C TYR A 116 -6.37 6.81 -2.37
N ALA A 117 -6.10 7.60 -3.41
CA ALA A 117 -7.06 7.84 -4.49
C ALA A 117 -7.47 6.57 -5.25
N LYS A 118 -6.61 5.54 -5.27
CA LYS A 118 -6.92 4.23 -5.88
C LYS A 118 -7.66 3.29 -4.93
N THR A 119 -7.33 3.35 -3.65
CA THR A 119 -7.86 2.45 -2.62
C THR A 119 -9.28 2.82 -2.17
N TYR A 120 -9.63 4.11 -2.21
CA TYR A 120 -10.90 4.66 -1.68
C TYR A 120 -11.72 5.35 -2.78
N PRO A 121 -12.50 4.59 -3.59
CA PRO A 121 -13.27 5.13 -4.71
C PRO A 121 -14.21 6.28 -4.34
N GLU A 122 -14.80 6.24 -3.16
CA GLU A 122 -15.79 7.18 -2.64
C GLU A 122 -15.23 8.61 -2.48
N ILE A 123 -13.93 8.75 -2.20
CA ILE A 123 -13.23 10.04 -2.10
C ILE A 123 -12.22 10.25 -3.23
N SER A 124 -12.10 9.31 -4.17
CA SER A 124 -11.09 9.33 -5.22
C SER A 124 -11.06 10.65 -6.00
N LYS A 125 -12.24 11.19 -6.35
CA LYS A 125 -12.36 12.45 -7.09
C LYS A 125 -11.74 13.64 -6.34
N SER A 126 -12.03 13.78 -5.04
CA SER A 126 -11.49 14.89 -4.25
C SER A 126 -9.98 14.72 -4.03
N LEU A 127 -9.50 13.48 -3.85
CA LEU A 127 -8.08 13.18 -3.72
C LEU A 127 -7.30 13.48 -5.01
N TYR A 128 -7.86 13.19 -6.19
CA TYR A 128 -7.23 13.55 -7.47
C TYR A 128 -7.19 15.08 -7.70
N GLN A 129 -8.23 15.80 -7.29
CA GLN A 129 -8.23 17.26 -7.34
C GLN A 129 -7.17 17.85 -6.41
N LEU A 130 -7.04 17.31 -5.19
CA LEU A 130 -5.98 17.70 -4.26
C LEU A 130 -4.60 17.41 -4.85
N LYS A 131 -4.41 16.24 -5.47
CA LYS A 131 -3.16 15.85 -6.12
C LYS A 131 -2.76 16.85 -7.20
N ALA A 132 -3.70 17.25 -8.06
CA ALA A 132 -3.45 18.24 -9.09
C ALA A 132 -2.99 19.59 -8.51
N ARG A 133 -3.68 20.07 -7.47
CA ARG A 133 -3.34 21.33 -6.78
C ARG A 133 -1.95 21.28 -6.11
N VAL A 134 -1.62 20.16 -5.47
CA VAL A 134 -0.31 19.98 -4.84
C VAL A 134 0.79 19.90 -5.88
N LEU A 135 0.61 19.15 -6.98
CA LEU A 135 1.58 19.09 -8.07
C LEU A 135 1.82 20.45 -8.71
N GLU A 136 0.76 21.22 -8.95
CA GLU A 136 0.86 22.57 -9.49
C GLU A 136 1.65 23.49 -8.55
N LYS A 137 1.35 23.47 -7.24
CA LYS A 137 2.07 24.25 -6.25
C LYS A 137 3.55 23.85 -6.18
N VAL A 138 3.83 22.56 -6.05
CA VAL A 138 5.19 22.00 -6.01
C VAL A 138 6.00 22.42 -7.22
N TYR A 139 5.42 22.32 -8.43
CA TYR A 139 6.09 22.72 -9.66
C TYR A 139 6.36 24.23 -9.68
N ARG A 140 5.36 25.07 -9.38
CA ARG A 140 5.51 26.54 -9.39
C ARG A 140 6.58 27.03 -8.41
N GLU A 141 6.65 26.45 -7.22
CA GLU A 141 7.60 26.86 -6.18
C GLU A 141 9.02 26.29 -6.39
N ASN A 142 9.16 25.25 -7.23
CA ASN A 142 10.43 24.55 -7.43
C ASN A 142 10.80 24.38 -8.92
N GLN A 143 10.39 25.30 -9.80
CA GLN A 143 10.55 25.16 -11.25
C GLN A 143 11.98 24.80 -11.68
N ALA A 144 12.98 25.42 -11.06
CA ALA A 144 14.40 25.17 -11.36
C ALA A 144 14.84 23.72 -11.08
N LYS A 145 14.11 23.00 -10.22
CA LYS A 145 14.40 21.60 -9.84
C LYS A 145 13.65 20.59 -10.71
N PHE A 146 12.72 21.04 -11.56
CA PHE A 146 11.89 20.17 -12.37
C PHE A 146 12.09 20.41 -13.87
N LYS A 147 12.22 19.31 -14.62
CA LYS A 147 12.08 19.31 -16.07
C LYS A 147 10.83 18.52 -16.44
N VAL A 148 9.78 19.23 -16.86
CA VAL A 148 8.56 18.59 -17.35
C VAL A 148 8.71 18.33 -18.84
N ILE A 149 8.66 17.06 -19.23
CA ILE A 149 8.69 16.65 -20.62
C ILE A 149 7.50 15.76 -20.93
N TYR A 150 6.95 15.91 -22.14
CA TYR A 150 6.02 14.93 -22.68
C TYR A 150 6.82 13.73 -23.15
N LEU A 151 6.56 12.57 -22.55
CA LEU A 151 7.05 11.31 -23.07
C LEU A 151 6.08 10.83 -24.15
N LEU A 152 6.50 10.96 -25.41
CA LEU A 152 5.79 10.35 -26.53
C LEU A 152 6.15 8.87 -26.54
N GLY A 153 5.19 8.01 -26.18
CA GLY A 153 5.32 6.57 -26.41
C GLY A 153 5.51 6.29 -27.90
N ALA A 154 6.24 5.23 -28.23
CA ALA A 154 6.35 4.77 -29.62
C ALA A 154 4.96 4.48 -30.20
N ASP A 155 4.79 4.70 -31.51
CA ASP A 155 3.55 4.40 -32.20
C ASP A 155 3.20 2.91 -32.01
N LYS A 156 2.17 2.63 -31.22
CA LYS A 156 1.68 1.27 -31.05
C LYS A 156 0.71 0.95 -32.19
N LYS A 157 1.11 0.02 -33.05
CA LYS A 157 0.21 -0.59 -34.03
C LYS A 157 -0.29 -1.91 -33.47
N LYS A 158 -1.60 -2.10 -33.44
CA LYS A 158 -2.20 -3.42 -33.18
C LYS A 158 -2.44 -4.08 -34.53
N VAL A 159 -1.71 -5.17 -34.79
CA VAL A 159 -1.80 -5.91 -36.03
C VAL A 159 -2.52 -7.23 -35.79
N TRP A 160 -3.57 -7.48 -36.57
CA TRP A 160 -4.29 -8.74 -36.60
C TRP A 160 -3.89 -9.50 -37.85
N LEU A 161 -3.15 -10.59 -37.67
CA LEU A 161 -2.67 -11.43 -38.75
C LEU A 161 -3.84 -12.15 -39.45
N CYS A 162 -3.84 -12.17 -40.78
CA CYS A 162 -4.67 -13.10 -41.54
C CYS A 162 -4.17 -14.55 -41.35
N GLU A 163 -4.97 -15.53 -41.74
CA GLU A 163 -4.61 -16.95 -41.59
C GLU A 163 -3.29 -17.29 -42.30
N ASP A 164 -3.07 -16.79 -43.53
CA ASP A 164 -1.82 -16.95 -44.28
C ASP A 164 -0.58 -16.52 -43.45
N CYS A 165 -0.67 -15.38 -42.75
CA CYS A 165 0.43 -14.87 -41.92
C CYS A 165 0.58 -15.61 -40.59
N LYS A 166 -0.50 -16.16 -40.03
CA LYS A 166 -0.42 -17.02 -38.83
C LYS A 166 0.30 -18.32 -39.16
N GLU A 167 -0.04 -18.95 -40.28
CA GLU A 167 0.63 -20.15 -40.77
C GLU A 167 2.11 -19.88 -41.07
N ALA A 168 2.42 -18.76 -41.74
CA ALA A 168 3.80 -18.36 -42.02
C ALA A 168 4.62 -18.07 -40.74
N ALA A 169 3.99 -17.50 -39.70
CA ALA A 169 4.64 -17.32 -38.41
C ALA A 169 4.95 -18.67 -37.74
N HIS A 170 3.98 -19.58 -37.77
CA HIS A 170 4.12 -20.93 -37.22
C HIS A 170 5.19 -21.75 -37.96
N SER A 171 5.21 -21.72 -39.29
CA SER A 171 6.19 -22.42 -40.11
C SER A 171 7.63 -21.92 -39.90
N ARG A 172 7.78 -20.66 -39.46
CA ARG A 172 9.07 -20.06 -39.09
C ARG A 172 9.41 -20.20 -37.61
N GLY A 173 8.57 -20.86 -36.80
CA GLY A 173 8.77 -20.99 -35.36
C GLY A 173 8.74 -19.65 -34.61
N LEU A 174 8.07 -18.63 -35.17
CA LEU A 174 7.96 -17.30 -34.56
C LEU A 174 6.62 -17.15 -33.84
N SER A 175 6.64 -16.54 -32.65
CA SER A 175 5.40 -16.05 -32.04
C SER A 175 4.79 -14.92 -32.90
N TYR A 176 3.47 -14.79 -32.89
CA TYR A 176 2.77 -13.74 -33.65
C TYR A 176 3.28 -12.34 -33.31
N ASN A 177 3.56 -12.06 -32.02
CA ASN A 177 4.13 -10.78 -31.60
C ASN A 177 5.51 -10.51 -32.20
N ARG A 178 6.37 -11.54 -32.27
CA ARG A 178 7.70 -11.41 -32.89
C ARG A 178 7.59 -11.22 -34.41
N PHE A 179 6.71 -11.98 -35.06
CA PHE A 179 6.42 -11.84 -36.48
C PHE A 179 5.90 -10.44 -36.84
N ILE A 180 5.04 -9.85 -35.98
CA ILE A 180 4.54 -8.48 -36.12
C ILE A 180 5.67 -7.45 -35.93
N ARG A 181 6.56 -7.65 -34.95
CA ARG A 181 7.71 -6.75 -34.71
C ARG A 181 8.72 -6.73 -35.85
N GLU A 182 8.84 -7.84 -36.59
CA GLU A 182 9.69 -7.95 -37.78
C GLU A 182 9.01 -7.40 -39.05
N GLU A 183 7.82 -6.79 -38.92
CA GLU A 183 7.01 -6.25 -40.03
C GLU A 183 6.74 -7.26 -41.17
N ALA A 184 6.74 -8.56 -40.86
CA ALA A 184 6.59 -9.64 -41.84
C ALA A 184 5.14 -9.93 -42.26
N TYR A 185 4.17 -9.11 -41.83
CA TYR A 185 2.75 -9.26 -42.14
C TYR A 185 2.39 -8.68 -43.50
N CYS A 186 1.36 -9.24 -44.14
CA CYS A 186 0.93 -8.82 -45.47
C CYS A 186 -0.18 -7.74 -45.44
N SER A 187 -0.55 -7.22 -46.61
CA SER A 187 -1.62 -6.22 -46.77
C SER A 187 -3.02 -6.70 -46.39
N LYS A 188 -3.25 -8.02 -46.29
CA LYS A 188 -4.52 -8.58 -45.79
C LYS A 188 -4.64 -8.52 -44.27
N CYS A 189 -3.54 -8.26 -43.55
CA CYS A 189 -3.56 -8.14 -42.10
C CYS A 189 -4.18 -6.80 -41.70
N TYR A 190 -5.04 -6.82 -40.68
CA TYR A 190 -5.71 -5.61 -40.24
C TYR A 190 -4.83 -4.85 -39.26
N ILE A 191 -4.49 -3.61 -39.60
CA ILE A 191 -3.64 -2.74 -38.80
C ILE A 191 -4.50 -1.64 -38.21
N GLN A 192 -4.56 -1.59 -36.88
CA GLN A 192 -5.15 -0.50 -36.15
C GLN A 192 -4.05 0.34 -35.51
N SER A 193 -3.95 1.61 -35.91
CA SER A 193 -3.20 2.60 -35.17
C SER A 193 -3.89 2.80 -33.81
N VAL A 194 -3.23 2.38 -32.73
CA VAL A 194 -3.73 2.65 -31.38
C VAL A 194 -3.37 4.09 -31.05
N GLU A 195 -4.30 4.82 -30.43
CA GLU A 195 -4.00 6.15 -29.92
C GLU A 195 -2.76 6.12 -29.01
N LYS A 196 -2.00 7.22 -29.03
CA LYS A 196 -0.80 7.34 -28.20
C LYS A 196 -1.19 7.21 -26.74
N GLU A 197 -0.81 6.10 -26.11
CA GLU A 197 -0.90 5.99 -24.66
C GLU A 197 0.13 6.94 -24.04
N TYR A 198 -0.34 7.85 -23.18
CA TYR A 198 0.48 8.86 -22.50
C TYR A 198 1.51 8.30 -21.50
N TYR A 199 1.63 6.98 -21.40
CA TYR A 199 2.52 6.32 -20.44
C TYR A 199 3.11 5.03 -21.04
N SER A 200 4.13 5.18 -21.90
CA SER A 200 5.06 4.10 -22.21
C SER A 200 6.44 4.52 -21.73
N LEU A 201 6.77 4.20 -20.48
CA LEU A 201 8.17 4.17 -20.05
C LEU A 201 8.77 2.91 -20.68
N MET A 202 9.65 3.09 -21.68
CA MET A 202 10.53 2.01 -22.13
C MET A 202 11.50 1.63 -21.01
#